data_AF-A0AAN3LJR8-F1
#
_entry.id   AF-A0AAN3LJR8-F1
#
_cell.length_a   1.000
_cell.length_b   1.000
_cell.length_c   1.000
_cell.angle_alpha   90.00
_cell.angle_beta   90.00
_cell.angle_gamma   90.00
#
_symmetry.space_group_name_H-M   'P 1'
#
loop_
_entity.id
_entity.type
_entity.pdbx_description
1 polymer ?
#
loop_
_entity_poly.entity_id
_entity_poly.type
_entity_poly.pdbx_seq_one_letter_code
_entity_poly.pdbx_strand_id
1 'polypeptide(L)'
;HQMEYSRKREVVYWHHRTKTSLFHRGFDHTLAFIHADGSYPSDESLLSNEVVSVSLTCTNRELPSQIRSGDITGTTGKNAAVASFRNITRPTQPLWPVIDGSLHWSLLSAMNLNYLSLLDTDALKQVIANFDRHAIHHPQTARLSQQKLDAIERLETRPVDRLFTGIPVRGLASTLYLHPEPFVCEGEMYLLGTVLSHFLSLYASVNSFHMLTVVNTESQETWKWTERIGQHPLI
;
A
#
# COMPACT_ATOMS: atom_id res chain seq x y z
N HIS A 1 18.10 26.31 -4.55
CA HIS A 1 19.44 25.94 -4.04
C HIS A 1 20.57 26.87 -4.45
N GLN A 2 20.60 27.50 -5.64
CA GLN A 2 21.68 28.44 -6.01
C GLN A 2 21.56 29.85 -5.40
N MET A 3 20.38 30.27 -4.93
CA MET A 3 20.19 31.62 -4.35
C MET A 3 20.60 31.75 -2.88
N GLU A 4 20.65 30.64 -2.12
CA GLU A 4 21.02 30.64 -0.68
C GLU A 4 22.51 30.81 -0.43
N TYR A 5 23.36 30.38 -1.37
CA TYR A 5 24.81 30.56 -1.29
C TYR A 5 25.22 32.06 -1.23
N SER A 6 24.35 32.96 -1.68
CA SER A 6 24.58 34.42 -1.66
C SER A 6 24.13 35.11 -0.35
N ARG A 7 23.32 34.47 0.49
CA ARG A 7 22.69 35.07 1.69
C ARG A 7 23.07 34.37 3.00
N LYS A 8 24.37 34.17 3.25
CA LYS A 8 24.93 33.85 4.58
C LYS A 8 24.15 32.81 5.43
N ARG A 9 23.56 31.76 4.83
CA ARG A 9 22.93 30.63 5.55
C ARG A 9 21.98 31.01 6.71
N GLU A 10 21.16 32.04 6.56
CA GLU A 10 20.26 32.47 7.65
C GLU A 10 18.97 31.64 7.76
N VAL A 11 18.59 30.90 6.72
CA VAL A 11 17.32 30.14 6.71
C VAL A 11 17.52 28.79 7.41
N VAL A 12 16.65 28.55 8.40
CA VAL A 12 16.61 27.30 9.17
C VAL A 12 15.37 26.50 8.75
N TYR A 13 15.60 25.26 8.34
CA TYR A 13 14.59 24.26 8.05
C TYR A 13 14.43 23.33 9.23
N TRP A 14 13.37 22.52 9.23
CA TRP A 14 13.21 21.44 10.19
C TRP A 14 13.21 20.09 9.48
N HIS A 15 13.73 19.08 10.16
CA HIS A 15 13.76 17.71 9.71
C HIS A 15 13.27 16.78 10.82
N HIS A 16 12.33 15.91 10.49
CA HIS A 16 11.81 14.88 11.39
C HIS A 16 12.47 13.54 11.08
N ARG A 17 12.90 12.84 12.13
CA ARG A 17 13.40 11.47 12.03
C ARG A 17 12.64 10.57 12.98
N THR A 18 12.31 9.38 12.48
CA THR A 18 11.71 8.31 13.28
C THR A 18 12.73 7.18 13.43
N LYS A 19 12.87 6.66 14.65
CA LYS A 19 13.72 5.50 14.96
C LYS A 19 12.97 4.54 15.86
N THR A 20 13.28 3.24 15.76
CA THR A 20 12.78 2.26 16.72
C THR A 20 13.30 2.62 18.11
N SER A 21 12.40 2.69 19.09
CA SER A 21 12.76 3.02 20.46
C SER A 21 13.44 1.83 21.12
N LEU A 22 14.47 2.09 21.93
CA LEU A 22 15.18 1.07 22.70
C LEU A 22 14.51 0.81 24.06
N PHE A 23 13.71 1.76 24.55
CA PHE A 23 13.16 1.74 25.91
C PHE A 23 11.70 1.33 25.97
N HIS A 24 10.97 1.44 24.88
CA HIS A 24 9.56 1.04 24.82
C HIS A 24 9.18 0.46 23.47
N ARG A 25 8.06 -0.25 23.41
CA ARG A 25 7.49 -0.73 22.15
C ARG A 25 6.95 0.46 21.33
N GLY A 26 7.57 0.70 20.17
CA GLY A 26 7.19 1.75 19.23
C GLY A 26 8.39 2.54 18.72
N PHE A 27 8.15 3.81 18.39
CA PHE A 27 9.16 4.68 17.79
C PHE A 27 9.41 5.93 18.63
N ASP A 28 10.65 6.38 18.58
CA ASP A 28 11.07 7.70 19.04
C ASP A 28 11.09 8.64 17.83
N HIS A 29 10.48 9.82 18.01
CA HIS A 29 10.45 10.87 17.00
C HIS A 29 11.36 12.00 17.44
N THR A 30 12.28 12.42 16.57
CA THR A 30 13.18 13.54 16.82
C THR A 30 12.93 14.62 15.79
N LEU A 31 12.80 15.86 16.25
CA LEU A 31 12.77 17.05 15.42
C LEU A 31 14.12 17.76 15.53
N ALA A 32 14.74 18.05 14.40
CA ALA A 32 16.00 18.79 14.34
C ALA A 32 15.84 20.01 13.44
N PHE A 33 16.51 21.10 13.79
CA PHE A 33 16.59 22.31 12.99
C PHE A 33 17.93 22.32 12.24
N ILE A 34 17.87 22.44 10.92
CA ILE A 34 19.02 22.25 10.01
C ILE A 34 19.00 23.28 8.88
N HIS A 35 20.15 23.54 8.26
CA HIS A 35 20.20 24.27 7.00
C HIS A 35 19.87 23.38 5.80
N ALA A 36 19.73 23.99 4.62
CA ALA A 36 19.41 23.31 3.37
C ALA A 36 20.44 22.25 2.95
N ASP A 37 21.68 22.32 3.46
CA ASP A 37 22.75 21.34 3.20
C ASP A 37 22.80 20.21 4.23
N GLY A 38 21.89 20.20 5.21
CA GLY A 38 21.83 19.21 6.28
C GLY A 38 22.74 19.49 7.48
N SER A 39 23.48 20.60 7.47
CA SER A 39 24.30 21.01 8.63
C SER A 39 23.45 21.63 9.73
N TYR A 40 23.92 21.52 10.98
CA TYR A 40 23.32 22.22 12.11
C TYR A 40 23.73 23.70 12.10
N PRO A 41 22.84 24.62 12.51
CA PRO A 41 23.19 26.02 12.64
C PRO A 41 24.36 26.19 13.62
N SER A 42 25.47 26.75 13.14
CA SER A 42 26.64 27.03 13.98
C SER A 42 26.46 28.27 14.87
N ASP A 43 25.52 29.14 14.50
CA ASP A 43 25.17 30.34 15.25
C ASP A 43 23.97 30.03 16.16
N GLU A 44 24.22 29.87 17.46
CA GLU A 44 23.18 29.60 18.46
C GLU A 44 22.16 30.74 18.55
N SER A 45 22.51 31.96 18.12
CA SER A 45 21.58 33.11 18.16
C SER A 45 20.34 32.91 17.29
N LEU A 46 20.45 32.11 16.22
CA LEU A 46 19.36 31.80 15.29
C LEU A 46 18.24 30.95 15.92
N LEU A 47 18.53 30.27 17.02
CA LEU A 47 17.58 29.42 17.74
C LEU A 47 17.36 29.90 19.18
N SER A 48 18.24 30.77 19.69
CA SER A 48 18.11 31.33 21.03
C SER A 48 16.85 32.20 21.12
N ASN A 49 16.06 32.01 22.19
CA ASN A 49 14.86 32.79 22.49
C ASN A 49 13.67 32.65 21.50
N GLU A 50 13.71 31.67 20.59
CA GLU A 50 12.60 31.37 19.68
C GLU A 50 11.58 30.41 20.31
N VAL A 51 10.29 30.64 20.04
CA VAL A 51 9.20 29.76 20.48
C VAL A 51 8.73 28.92 19.30
N VAL A 52 8.95 27.61 19.39
CA VAL A 52 8.49 26.66 18.37
C VAL A 52 7.09 26.18 18.71
N SER A 53 6.12 26.47 17.85
CA SER A 53 4.79 25.85 17.90
C SER A 53 4.75 24.65 16.96
N VAL A 54 4.35 23.49 17.47
CA VAL A 54 4.29 22.25 16.70
C VAL A 54 2.87 21.68 16.76
N SER A 55 2.29 21.43 15.59
CA SER A 55 1.05 20.67 15.46
C SER A 55 1.39 19.21 15.13
N LEU A 56 0.90 18.28 15.95
CA LEU A 56 1.20 16.85 15.84
C LEU A 56 -0.08 16.04 15.68
N THR A 57 -0.03 15.01 14.84
CA THR A 57 -1.04 13.97 14.79
C THR A 57 -0.51 12.73 15.50
N CYS A 58 -1.14 12.36 16.62
CA CYS A 58 -0.69 11.27 17.48
C CYS A 58 -1.66 10.09 17.41
N THR A 59 -1.15 8.89 17.73
CA THR A 59 -1.95 7.66 17.85
C THR A 59 -1.70 6.98 19.20
N ASN A 60 -2.71 6.26 19.69
CA ASN A 60 -2.67 5.52 20.96
C ASN A 60 -2.07 4.11 20.83
N ARG A 61 -1.34 3.84 19.73
CA ARG A 61 -0.59 2.59 19.50
C ARG A 61 -1.48 1.35 19.62
N GLU A 62 -1.17 0.43 20.54
CA GLU A 62 -1.88 -0.84 20.76
C GLU A 62 -3.13 -0.67 21.64
N LEU A 63 -3.36 0.49 22.27
CA LEU A 63 -4.52 0.67 23.15
C LEU A 63 -5.87 0.42 22.45
N PRO A 64 -6.09 0.87 21.19
CA PRO A 64 -7.34 0.58 20.49
C PRO A 64 -7.61 -0.91 20.28
N SER A 65 -6.60 -1.77 20.24
CA SER A 65 -6.81 -3.21 20.06
C SER A 65 -7.44 -3.89 21.28
N GLN A 66 -7.47 -3.21 22.44
CA GLN A 66 -8.11 -3.69 23.66
C GLN A 66 -9.63 -3.43 23.67
N ILE A 67 -10.11 -2.57 22.77
CA ILE A 67 -11.52 -2.19 22.65
C ILE A 67 -12.30 -3.35 22.03
N ARG A 68 -13.41 -3.75 22.66
CA ARG A 68 -14.28 -4.82 22.15
C ARG A 68 -15.32 -4.27 21.19
N SER A 69 -15.96 -5.16 20.43
CA SER A 69 -17.13 -4.78 19.65
C SER A 69 -18.24 -4.32 20.60
N GLY A 70 -18.84 -3.17 20.31
CA GLY A 70 -19.86 -2.56 21.15
C GLY A 70 -19.38 -1.46 22.10
N ASP A 71 -18.09 -1.40 22.42
CA ASP A 71 -17.57 -0.51 23.48
C ASP A 71 -17.50 0.98 23.05
N ILE A 72 -17.35 1.27 21.76
CA ILE A 72 -17.24 2.64 21.25
C ILE A 72 -18.65 3.23 21.10
N THR A 73 -19.14 3.85 22.17
CA THR A 73 -20.50 4.42 22.25
C THR A 73 -20.55 5.94 22.29
N GLY A 74 -19.40 6.61 22.41
CA GLY A 74 -19.30 8.06 22.52
C GLY A 74 -19.77 8.79 21.26
N THR A 75 -20.54 9.87 21.45
CA THR A 75 -20.93 10.79 20.38
C THR A 75 -20.22 12.13 20.58
N THR A 76 -19.34 12.50 19.65
CA THR A 76 -18.76 13.85 19.64
C THR A 76 -19.67 14.79 18.86
N GLY A 77 -20.38 15.67 19.57
CA GLY A 77 -21.16 16.76 18.98
C GLY A 77 -22.47 16.37 18.28
N LYS A 78 -22.93 15.11 18.41
CA LYS A 78 -24.23 14.65 17.89
C LYS A 78 -25.14 14.23 19.04
N ASN A 79 -26.41 14.62 19.00
CA ASN A 79 -27.38 14.26 20.02
C ASN A 79 -27.61 12.74 20.04
N ALA A 80 -27.20 12.07 21.12
CA ALA A 80 -27.42 10.64 21.34
C ALA A 80 -28.91 10.23 21.36
N ALA A 81 -29.83 11.20 21.47
CA ALA A 81 -31.27 10.99 21.41
C ALA A 81 -31.78 10.60 20.00
N VAL A 82 -31.01 10.88 18.92
CA VAL A 82 -31.44 10.59 17.54
C VAL A 82 -31.02 9.19 17.09
N ALA A 83 -29.85 8.71 17.50
CA ALA A 83 -29.35 7.38 17.17
C ALA A 83 -28.33 6.91 18.22
N SER A 84 -28.35 5.60 18.49
CA SER A 84 -27.29 4.95 19.26
C SER A 84 -26.12 4.58 18.35
N PHE A 85 -24.91 4.73 18.86
CA PHE A 85 -23.67 4.42 18.14
C PHE A 85 -22.94 3.32 18.88
N ARG A 86 -22.42 2.37 18.11
CA ARG A 86 -21.51 1.33 18.59
C ARG A 86 -20.63 0.87 17.46
N ASN A 87 -19.38 0.49 17.76
CA ASN A 87 -18.54 -0.19 16.78
C ASN A 87 -19.06 -1.61 16.53
N ILE A 88 -19.09 -2.01 15.26
CA ILE A 88 -19.55 -3.33 14.82
C ILE A 88 -18.43 -4.38 14.84
N THR A 89 -17.18 -3.92 14.72
CA THR A 89 -15.99 -4.76 14.69
C THR A 89 -14.97 -4.25 15.71
N ARG A 90 -14.04 -5.13 16.11
CA ARG A 90 -12.89 -4.72 16.92
C ARG A 90 -11.96 -3.86 16.07
N PRO A 91 -11.36 -2.79 16.63
CA PRO A 91 -10.29 -2.07 15.95
C PRO A 91 -9.16 -3.03 15.55
N THR A 92 -8.62 -2.82 14.36
CA THR A 92 -7.49 -3.60 13.86
C THR A 92 -6.25 -3.33 14.69
N GLN A 93 -5.36 -4.32 14.80
CA GLN A 93 -4.05 -4.11 15.40
C GLN A 93 -3.23 -3.10 14.59
N PRO A 94 -2.46 -2.22 15.25
CA PRO A 94 -1.59 -1.29 14.56
C PRO A 94 -0.51 -2.07 13.79
N LEU A 95 -0.29 -1.67 12.54
CA LEU A 95 0.86 -2.12 11.76
C LEU A 95 1.98 -1.13 11.90
N TRP A 96 3.12 -1.59 12.40
CA TRP A 96 4.27 -0.73 12.58
C TRP A 96 4.98 -0.51 11.24
N PRO A 97 5.37 0.73 10.87
CA PRO A 97 6.22 0.97 9.72
C PRO A 97 7.52 0.19 9.82
N VAL A 98 7.91 -0.42 8.70
CA VAL A 98 9.20 -1.08 8.56
C VAL A 98 10.23 -0.01 8.19
N ILE A 99 11.17 0.26 9.09
CA ILE A 99 12.24 1.26 8.88
C ILE A 99 13.45 0.62 8.16
N ASP A 100 13.34 -0.65 7.75
CA ASP A 100 14.40 -1.33 6.98
C ASP A 100 14.52 -0.79 5.55
N GLY A 101 15.75 -0.52 5.12
CA GLY A 101 16.06 0.00 3.78
C GLY A 101 15.76 -1.00 2.67
N SER A 102 15.80 -2.30 2.95
CA SER A 102 15.55 -3.36 1.95
C SER A 102 14.14 -3.25 1.32
N LEU A 103 13.11 -3.04 2.15
CA LEU A 103 11.71 -2.90 1.71
C LEU A 103 11.50 -1.67 0.83
N HIS A 104 12.23 -0.58 1.10
CA HIS A 104 12.18 0.63 0.28
C HIS A 104 12.68 0.35 -1.13
N TRP A 105 13.76 -0.42 -1.27
CA TRP A 105 14.28 -0.83 -2.57
C TRP A 105 13.33 -1.79 -3.30
N SER A 106 12.72 -2.76 -2.60
CA SER A 106 11.71 -3.64 -3.19
C SER A 106 10.49 -2.87 -3.70
N LEU A 107 10.03 -1.87 -2.95
CA LEU A 107 8.93 -1.01 -3.38
C LEU A 107 9.30 -0.14 -4.59
N LEU A 108 10.49 0.47 -4.59
CA LEU A 108 10.99 1.24 -5.73
C LEU A 108 11.14 0.37 -6.98
N SER A 109 11.66 -0.85 -6.81
CA SER A 109 11.73 -1.84 -7.88
C SER A 109 10.34 -2.20 -8.37
N ALA A 110 9.36 -2.37 -7.47
CA ALA A 110 7.99 -2.68 -7.84
C ALA A 110 7.32 -1.53 -8.63
N MET A 111 7.61 -0.29 -8.27
CA MET A 111 7.10 0.90 -8.99
C MET A 111 7.74 1.10 -10.37
N ASN A 112 8.94 0.58 -10.58
CA ASN A 112 9.69 0.68 -11.84
C ASN A 112 9.69 -0.66 -12.60
N LEU A 113 8.78 -1.57 -12.27
CA LEU A 113 8.67 -2.86 -12.93
C LEU A 113 8.34 -2.67 -14.40
N ASN A 114 9.15 -3.30 -15.24
CA ASN A 114 8.82 -3.47 -16.63
C ASN A 114 7.60 -4.41 -16.72
N TYR A 115 6.53 -3.97 -17.38
CA TYR A 115 5.25 -4.66 -17.47
C TYR A 115 5.36 -6.11 -17.99
N LEU A 116 6.38 -6.40 -18.82
CA LEU A 116 6.64 -7.76 -19.32
C LEU A 116 7.07 -8.73 -18.21
N SER A 117 7.71 -8.26 -17.15
CA SER A 117 8.10 -9.10 -16.01
C SER A 117 6.90 -9.50 -15.16
N LEU A 118 5.84 -8.68 -15.12
CA LEU A 118 4.59 -8.96 -14.38
C LEU A 118 3.72 -10.05 -15.02
N LEU A 119 4.08 -10.52 -16.23
CA LEU A 119 3.39 -11.60 -16.92
C LEU A 119 3.84 -12.99 -16.46
N ASP A 120 4.91 -13.04 -15.66
CA ASP A 120 5.39 -14.25 -15.02
C ASP A 120 4.70 -14.48 -13.67
N THR A 121 4.46 -15.76 -13.35
CA THR A 121 3.71 -16.14 -12.15
C THR A 121 4.50 -15.82 -10.87
N ASP A 122 5.79 -16.13 -10.85
CA ASP A 122 6.64 -15.92 -9.67
C ASP A 122 6.91 -14.45 -9.45
N ALA A 123 7.13 -13.69 -10.53
CA ALA A 123 7.24 -12.25 -10.46
C ALA A 123 5.97 -11.61 -9.88
N LEU A 124 4.78 -12.01 -10.33
CA LEU A 124 3.52 -11.50 -9.77
C LEU A 124 3.41 -11.81 -8.26
N LYS A 125 3.73 -13.05 -7.84
CA LYS A 125 3.72 -13.44 -6.43
C LYS A 125 4.64 -12.56 -5.58
N GLN A 126 5.87 -12.32 -6.04
CA GLN A 126 6.83 -11.47 -5.35
C GLN A 126 6.33 -10.02 -5.21
N VAL A 127 5.70 -9.50 -6.25
CA VAL A 127 5.14 -8.14 -6.22
C VAL A 127 4.01 -8.04 -5.22
N ILE A 128 3.09 -9.01 -5.19
CA ILE A 128 1.99 -9.05 -4.22
C ILE A 128 2.56 -9.20 -2.80
N ALA A 129 3.57 -10.06 -2.61
CA ALA A 129 4.22 -10.26 -1.31
C ALA A 129 4.83 -8.97 -0.74
N ASN A 130 5.34 -8.07 -1.58
CA ASN A 130 5.86 -6.77 -1.13
C ASN A 130 4.79 -5.87 -0.48
N PHE A 131 3.50 -6.11 -0.78
CA PHE A 131 2.39 -5.37 -0.18
C PHE A 131 1.85 -6.01 1.11
N ASP A 132 2.29 -7.22 1.47
CA ASP A 132 1.84 -7.88 2.69
C ASP A 132 2.57 -7.36 3.94
N ARG A 133 2.07 -6.23 4.46
CA ARG A 133 2.57 -5.63 5.70
C ARG A 133 2.13 -6.40 6.95
N HIS A 134 1.04 -7.16 6.88
CA HIS A 134 0.56 -7.91 8.04
C HIS A 134 1.47 -9.08 8.36
N ALA A 135 1.98 -9.76 7.32
CA ALA A 135 2.96 -10.85 7.44
C ALA A 135 4.20 -10.46 8.24
N ILE A 136 4.65 -9.21 8.12
CA ILE A 136 5.89 -8.74 8.76
C ILE A 136 5.78 -8.76 10.29
N HIS A 137 4.58 -8.50 10.82
CA HIS A 137 4.36 -8.39 12.27
C HIS A 137 3.74 -9.65 12.88
N HIS A 138 3.07 -10.49 12.08
CA HIS A 138 2.27 -11.61 12.57
C HIS A 138 2.58 -12.91 11.79
N PRO A 139 3.33 -13.85 12.38
CA PRO A 139 3.72 -15.10 11.71
C PRO A 139 2.54 -15.96 11.22
N GLN A 140 1.42 -15.95 11.94
CA GLN A 140 0.21 -16.68 11.55
C GLN A 140 -0.42 -16.09 10.28
N THR A 141 -0.53 -14.76 10.22
CA THR A 141 -1.02 -14.07 9.02
C THR A 141 -0.06 -14.25 7.86
N ALA A 142 1.25 -14.19 8.11
CA ALA A 142 2.27 -14.47 7.09
C ALA A 142 2.10 -15.84 6.46
N ARG A 143 1.85 -16.87 7.28
CA ARG A 143 1.64 -18.24 6.78
C ARG A 143 0.38 -18.34 5.92
N LEU A 144 -0.72 -17.75 6.35
CA LEU A 144 -1.98 -17.76 5.58
C LEU A 144 -1.83 -16.99 4.26
N SER A 145 -1.19 -15.83 4.27
CA SER A 145 -0.89 -15.08 3.06
C SER A 145 0.01 -15.86 2.11
N GLN A 146 1.05 -16.51 2.62
CA GLN A 146 1.94 -17.33 1.82
C GLN A 146 1.18 -18.50 1.18
N GLN A 147 0.33 -19.19 1.94
CA GLN A 147 -0.52 -20.25 1.39
C GLN A 147 -1.44 -19.74 0.26
N LYS A 148 -2.01 -18.54 0.41
CA LYS A 148 -2.83 -17.91 -0.65
C LYS A 148 -2.00 -17.52 -1.88
N LEU A 149 -0.76 -17.07 -1.69
CA LEU A 149 0.17 -16.81 -2.80
C LEU A 149 0.57 -18.10 -3.50
N ASP A 150 0.84 -19.16 -2.73
CA ASP A 150 1.22 -20.48 -3.27
C ASP A 150 0.07 -21.11 -4.08
N ALA A 151 -1.18 -20.82 -3.70
CA ALA A 151 -2.37 -21.20 -4.48
C ALA A 151 -2.53 -20.50 -5.83
N ILE A 152 -1.73 -19.46 -6.13
CA ILE A 152 -1.60 -18.98 -7.49
C ILE A 152 -0.76 -20.00 -8.27
N GLU A 153 -1.42 -20.95 -8.93
CA GLU A 153 -0.73 -22.05 -9.61
C GLU A 153 -0.07 -21.57 -10.91
N ARG A 154 -0.78 -20.73 -11.67
CA ARG A 154 -0.35 -20.36 -13.02
C ARG A 154 -0.95 -19.04 -13.49
N LEU A 155 -0.16 -18.24 -14.19
CA LEU A 155 -0.57 -17.07 -14.95
C LEU A 155 -0.20 -17.26 -16.42
N GLU A 156 -1.18 -17.20 -17.31
CA GLU A 156 -0.95 -17.19 -18.75
C GLU A 156 -1.35 -15.84 -19.32
N THR A 157 -0.46 -15.20 -20.09
CA THR A 157 -0.81 -13.93 -20.74
C THR A 157 -0.57 -14.00 -22.23
N ARG A 158 -1.53 -13.46 -23.00
CA ARG A 158 -1.44 -13.38 -24.46
C ARG A 158 -1.85 -11.99 -24.98
N PRO A 159 -1.24 -11.50 -26.07
CA PRO A 159 -1.71 -10.30 -26.73
C PRO A 159 -3.09 -10.53 -27.37
N VAL A 160 -3.96 -9.53 -27.29
CA VAL A 160 -5.30 -9.53 -27.90
C VAL A 160 -5.56 -8.17 -28.53
N ASP A 161 -6.09 -8.15 -29.74
CA ASP A 161 -6.49 -6.92 -30.43
C ASP A 161 -8.02 -6.74 -30.31
N ARG A 162 -8.46 -5.53 -29.93
CA ARG A 162 -9.88 -5.15 -29.78
C ARG A 162 -10.14 -3.84 -30.50
N LEU A 163 -11.38 -3.68 -30.99
CA LEU A 163 -11.83 -2.43 -31.59
C LEU A 163 -12.49 -1.56 -30.53
N PHE A 164 -11.89 -0.41 -30.23
CA PHE A 164 -12.51 0.64 -29.42
C PHE A 164 -12.91 1.78 -30.37
N THR A 165 -14.21 2.05 -30.46
CA THR A 165 -14.75 3.13 -31.31
C THR A 165 -14.23 3.12 -32.77
N GLY A 166 -13.97 1.93 -33.32
CA GLY A 166 -13.46 1.76 -34.69
C GLY A 166 -11.92 1.78 -34.83
N ILE A 167 -11.19 2.02 -33.74
CA ILE A 167 -9.72 2.00 -33.70
C ILE A 167 -9.26 0.64 -33.15
N PRO A 168 -8.38 -0.09 -33.85
CA PRO A 168 -7.78 -1.31 -33.31
C PRO A 168 -6.75 -0.95 -32.23
N VAL A 169 -7.04 -1.37 -31.01
CA VAL A 169 -6.16 -1.22 -29.85
C VAL A 169 -5.63 -2.59 -29.48
N ARG A 170 -4.33 -2.68 -29.20
CA ARG A 170 -3.70 -3.89 -28.70
C ARG A 170 -3.69 -3.88 -27.19
N GLY A 171 -4.15 -4.97 -26.59
CA GLY A 171 -4.14 -5.20 -25.16
C GLY A 171 -3.56 -6.56 -24.80
N LEU A 172 -3.65 -6.90 -23.52
CA LEU A 172 -3.27 -8.21 -22.99
C LEU A 172 -4.47 -8.88 -22.33
N ALA A 173 -4.60 -10.18 -22.55
CA ALA A 173 -5.52 -11.03 -21.81
C ALA A 173 -4.73 -12.01 -20.95
N SER A 174 -4.92 -11.92 -19.63
CA SER A 174 -4.31 -12.81 -18.65
C SER A 174 -5.34 -13.78 -18.08
N THR A 175 -4.96 -15.05 -17.96
CA THR A 175 -5.72 -16.10 -17.29
C THR A 175 -4.95 -16.55 -16.06
N LEU A 176 -5.55 -16.34 -14.88
CA LEU A 176 -5.01 -16.71 -13.59
C LEU A 176 -5.69 -17.98 -13.09
N TYR A 177 -4.90 -19.00 -12.77
CA TYR A 177 -5.38 -20.27 -12.22
C TYR A 177 -5.13 -20.27 -10.72
N LEU A 178 -6.20 -20.43 -9.94
CA LEU A 178 -6.18 -20.39 -8.49
C LEU A 178 -6.67 -21.71 -7.90
N HIS A 179 -5.89 -22.25 -6.96
CA HIS A 179 -6.33 -23.34 -6.10
C HIS A 179 -7.22 -22.80 -4.97
N PRO A 180 -8.44 -23.32 -4.75
CA PRO A 180 -9.34 -22.78 -3.74
C PRO A 180 -8.98 -23.14 -2.29
N GLU A 181 -8.18 -24.18 -2.02
CA GLU A 181 -7.93 -24.72 -0.67
C GLU A 181 -7.59 -23.68 0.42
N PRO A 182 -6.71 -22.67 0.21
CA PRO A 182 -6.36 -21.69 1.24
C PRO A 182 -7.32 -20.49 1.34
N PHE A 183 -8.34 -20.42 0.48
CA PHE A 183 -9.34 -19.35 0.50
C PHE A 183 -10.55 -19.76 1.35
N VAL A 184 -11.15 -18.79 2.04
CA VAL A 184 -12.31 -19.06 2.92
C VAL A 184 -13.55 -19.41 2.09
N CYS A 185 -13.72 -18.76 0.95
CA CYS A 185 -14.80 -19.01 0.00
C CYS A 185 -14.46 -18.45 -1.38
N GLU A 186 -15.27 -18.79 -2.39
CA GLU A 186 -15.16 -18.28 -3.76
C GLU A 186 -15.24 -16.75 -3.82
N GLY A 187 -16.00 -16.12 -2.91
CA GLY A 187 -16.08 -14.66 -2.82
C GLY A 187 -14.74 -14.00 -2.51
N GLU A 188 -13.87 -14.65 -1.75
CA GLU A 188 -12.52 -14.16 -1.47
C GLU A 188 -11.62 -14.27 -2.71
N MET A 189 -11.72 -15.36 -3.47
CA MET A 189 -11.02 -15.52 -4.75
C MET A 189 -11.49 -14.49 -5.77
N TYR A 190 -12.80 -14.24 -5.84
CA TYR A 190 -13.37 -13.21 -6.70
C TYR A 190 -12.89 -11.81 -6.30
N LEU A 191 -12.79 -11.51 -5.00
CA LEU A 191 -12.25 -10.25 -4.52
C LEU A 191 -10.78 -10.07 -4.93
N LEU A 192 -9.96 -11.12 -4.77
CA LEU A 192 -8.56 -11.13 -5.23
C LEU A 192 -8.49 -10.84 -6.73
N GLY A 193 -9.30 -11.53 -7.56
CA GLY A 193 -9.38 -11.28 -8.99
C GLY A 193 -9.79 -9.85 -9.33
N THR A 194 -10.72 -9.27 -8.57
CA THR A 194 -11.16 -7.88 -8.76
C THR A 194 -10.04 -6.88 -8.47
N VAL A 195 -9.28 -7.09 -7.39
CA VAL A 195 -8.11 -6.26 -7.07
C VAL A 195 -7.02 -6.42 -8.12
N LEU A 196 -6.72 -7.66 -8.53
CA LEU A 196 -5.71 -7.95 -9.56
C LEU A 196 -6.08 -7.38 -10.92
N SER A 197 -7.36 -7.38 -11.29
CA SER A 197 -7.84 -6.75 -12.53
C SER A 197 -7.52 -5.26 -12.56
N HIS A 198 -7.70 -4.55 -11.44
CA HIS A 198 -7.32 -3.13 -11.34
C HIS A 198 -5.79 -2.97 -11.28
N PHE A 199 -5.11 -3.82 -10.51
CA PHE A 199 -3.67 -3.75 -10.36
C PHE A 199 -2.96 -3.92 -11.71
N LEU A 200 -3.28 -4.96 -12.47
CA LEU A 200 -2.68 -5.24 -13.78
C LEU A 200 -3.02 -4.17 -14.82
N SER A 201 -4.18 -3.51 -14.73
CA SER A 201 -4.50 -2.39 -15.62
C SER A 201 -3.67 -1.14 -15.34
N LEU A 202 -3.15 -0.95 -14.12
CA LEU A 202 -2.25 0.17 -13.81
C LEU A 202 -0.89 0.05 -14.51
N TYR A 203 -0.45 -1.17 -14.80
CA TYR A 203 0.83 -1.42 -15.47
C TYR A 203 0.67 -1.60 -16.99
N ALA A 204 -0.55 -1.63 -17.51
CA ALA A 204 -0.79 -1.65 -18.95
C ALA A 204 -0.11 -0.43 -19.61
N SER A 205 0.57 -0.66 -20.72
CA SER A 205 1.26 0.41 -21.45
C SER A 205 0.29 1.50 -21.91
N VAL A 206 0.82 2.67 -22.24
CA VAL A 206 0.03 3.75 -22.85
C VAL A 206 -0.71 3.21 -24.08
N ASN A 207 -2.00 3.54 -24.20
CA ASN A 207 -2.90 3.05 -25.26
C ASN A 207 -3.09 1.52 -25.30
N SER A 208 -3.10 0.86 -24.15
CA SER A 208 -3.37 -0.58 -24.02
C SER A 208 -4.48 -0.84 -23.01
N PHE A 209 -5.15 -1.98 -23.15
CA PHE A 209 -6.13 -2.48 -22.19
C PHE A 209 -5.67 -3.80 -21.60
N HIS A 210 -6.15 -4.11 -20.40
CA HIS A 210 -5.95 -5.41 -19.76
C HIS A 210 -7.29 -6.12 -19.53
N MET A 211 -7.29 -7.43 -19.80
CA MET A 211 -8.40 -8.32 -19.46
C MET A 211 -7.89 -9.39 -18.51
N LEU A 212 -8.60 -9.62 -17.42
CA LEU A 212 -8.31 -10.69 -16.48
C LEU A 212 -9.42 -11.73 -16.52
N THR A 213 -9.02 -12.99 -16.59
CA THR A 213 -9.86 -14.16 -16.32
C THR A 213 -9.26 -14.93 -15.15
N VAL A 214 -10.07 -15.31 -14.18
CA VAL A 214 -9.66 -16.17 -13.06
C VAL A 214 -10.39 -17.50 -13.20
N VAL A 215 -9.66 -18.60 -13.07
CA VAL A 215 -10.17 -19.97 -13.15
C VAL A 215 -9.90 -20.66 -11.81
N ASN A 216 -10.95 -21.21 -11.21
CA ASN A 216 -10.84 -22.12 -10.07
C ASN A 216 -10.38 -23.49 -10.58
N THR A 217 -9.25 -24.00 -10.07
CA THR A 217 -8.65 -25.24 -10.59
C THR A 217 -9.41 -26.50 -10.19
N GLU A 218 -10.19 -26.47 -9.12
CA GLU A 218 -11.03 -27.60 -8.69
C GLU A 218 -12.42 -27.58 -9.35
N SER A 219 -13.16 -26.47 -9.23
CA SER A 219 -14.53 -26.39 -9.74
C SER A 219 -14.61 -26.11 -11.24
N GLN A 220 -13.50 -25.66 -11.85
CA GLN A 220 -13.43 -25.16 -13.23
C GLN A 220 -14.32 -23.93 -13.49
N GLU A 221 -14.84 -23.30 -12.43
CA GLU A 221 -15.57 -22.05 -12.55
C GLU A 221 -14.63 -20.95 -13.04
N THR A 222 -15.16 -20.09 -13.91
CA THR A 222 -14.39 -19.02 -14.56
C THR A 222 -15.06 -17.68 -14.35
N TRP A 223 -14.34 -16.74 -13.75
CA TRP A 223 -14.76 -15.34 -13.62
C TRP A 223 -13.98 -14.46 -14.59
N LYS A 224 -14.69 -13.59 -15.31
CA LYS A 224 -14.10 -12.68 -16.31
C LYS A 224 -14.38 -11.25 -15.92
N TRP A 225 -13.33 -10.43 -15.87
CA TRP A 225 -13.45 -8.99 -15.71
C TRP A 225 -13.45 -8.32 -17.09
N THR A 226 -14.23 -7.26 -17.23
CA THR A 226 -14.30 -6.48 -18.46
C THR A 226 -12.98 -5.77 -18.72
N GLU A 227 -12.80 -5.33 -19.97
CA GLU A 227 -11.62 -4.63 -20.44
C GLU A 227 -11.40 -3.38 -19.59
N ARG A 228 -10.24 -3.28 -18.94
CA ARG A 228 -9.86 -2.09 -18.17
C ARG A 228 -8.79 -1.33 -18.91
N ILE A 229 -9.13 -0.09 -19.23
CA ILE A 229 -8.19 0.90 -19.73
C ILE A 229 -7.37 1.37 -18.53
N GLY A 230 -6.04 1.44 -18.68
CA GLY A 230 -5.13 1.88 -17.62
C GLY A 230 -5.32 3.35 -17.24
N GLN A 231 -4.32 3.95 -16.59
CA GLN A 231 -4.40 5.36 -16.15
C GLN A 231 -4.42 6.38 -17.30
N HIS A 232 -4.14 5.96 -18.54
CA HIS A 232 -4.08 6.82 -19.71
C HIS A 232 -5.26 6.52 -20.64
N PRO A 233 -6.02 7.53 -21.09
CA PRO A 233 -7.12 7.32 -22.04
C PRO A 233 -6.58 6.77 -23.37
N LEU A 234 -7.35 5.87 -24.00
CA LEU A 234 -7.08 5.41 -25.36
C LEU A 234 -7.30 6.58 -26.33
N ILE A 235 -6.29 6.87 -27.16
CA ILE A 235 -6.35 7.88 -28.24
C ILE A 235 -6.86 7.24 -29.53
#